data_AF-A0A4Z0R7M8-F1
#
_entry.id   AF-A0A4Z0R7M8-F1
#
_cell.length_a   1.000
_cell.length_b   1.000
_cell.length_c   1.000
_cell.angle_alpha   90.00
_cell.angle_beta   90.00
_cell.angle_gamma   90.00
#
_symmetry.space_group_name_H-M   'P 1'
#
loop_
_entity.id
_entity.type
_entity.pdbx_description
1 polymer ?
#
loop_
_entity_poly.entity_id
_entity_poly.type
_entity_poly.pdbx_seq_one_letter_code
_entity_poly.pdbx_strand_id
1 'polypeptide(L)'
;MNYKNFYLLSLLALVLASAYPLYMGVVTLGSYLQNGSIDVADYYKYIIPYTPISIALIASVALLPLIFKLFKRYTLPVVSVLGTVVFFASELGFEQIKVIEGYVEMPLESWQLSLCMATPEVLRSIGEPIYAANNPAFKLHFYLIAIVIILAVLNVIYGFAKMIREQDFSNKRPLIAQAVSAALFIGLCLLACFTAFYRNGTLNISPLSALLMSGFFTVFGITVGIYCGSIFYGQSKLLAKILPGLIASLTTLIMYIGELELMDGVLFNYGKGFLFEPIEAIPFSVTDLVIILVSGVITYIVMQRLDDLGKTE
;
A
#
# COMPACT_ATOMS: atom_id res chain seq x y z
N MET A 1 -7.61 -12.31 26.53
CA MET A 1 -7.89 -10.87 26.24
C MET A 1 -9.33 -10.75 25.78
N ASN A 2 -10.13 -9.83 26.34
CA ASN A 2 -11.52 -9.61 25.93
C ASN A 2 -11.58 -8.72 24.65
N TYR A 3 -12.62 -8.89 23.83
CA TYR A 3 -12.92 -8.13 22.62
C TYR A 3 -12.81 -6.61 22.83
N LYS A 4 -13.41 -6.06 23.90
CA LYS A 4 -13.36 -4.61 24.16
C LYS A 4 -11.93 -4.10 24.34
N ASN A 5 -11.10 -4.85 25.06
CA ASN A 5 -9.70 -4.47 25.30
C ASN A 5 -8.90 -4.59 24.00
N PHE A 6 -9.10 -5.66 23.22
CA PHE A 6 -8.45 -5.80 21.92
C PHE A 6 -8.80 -4.62 21.00
N TYR A 7 -10.09 -4.31 20.87
CA TYR A 7 -10.57 -3.21 20.05
C TYR A 7 -9.94 -1.86 20.45
N LEU A 8 -9.96 -1.51 21.74
CA LEU A 8 -9.38 -0.25 22.23
C LEU A 8 -7.87 -0.19 22.00
N LEU A 9 -7.17 -1.31 22.22
CA LEU A 9 -5.74 -1.40 21.95
C LEU A 9 -5.42 -1.27 20.46
N SER A 10 -6.20 -1.89 19.57
CA SER A 10 -6.04 -1.76 18.13
C SER A 10 -6.27 -0.32 17.66
N LEU A 11 -7.30 0.34 18.16
CA LEU A 11 -7.57 1.75 17.84
C LEU A 11 -6.46 2.67 18.36
N LEU A 12 -6.01 2.46 19.61
CA LEU A 12 -4.89 3.21 20.18
C LEU A 12 -3.60 3.02 19.36
N ALA A 13 -3.29 1.77 19.00
CA ALA A 13 -2.11 1.47 18.18
C ALA A 13 -2.18 2.14 16.81
N LEU A 14 -3.35 2.17 16.17
CA LEU A 14 -3.55 2.89 14.90
C LEU A 14 -3.36 4.40 15.04
N VAL A 15 -3.91 5.00 16.10
CA VAL A 15 -3.74 6.44 16.38
C VAL A 15 -2.27 6.76 16.60
N LEU A 16 -1.55 5.96 17.39
CA LEU A 16 -0.13 6.15 17.65
C LEU A 16 0.72 5.98 16.38
N ALA A 17 0.46 4.93 15.59
CA ALA A 17 1.15 4.71 14.31
C ALA A 17 0.85 5.81 13.28
N SER A 18 -0.31 6.47 13.41
CA SER A 18 -0.76 7.54 12.53
C SER A 18 -0.47 8.95 13.05
N ALA A 19 0.17 9.09 14.22
CA ALA A 19 0.31 10.40 14.88
C ALA A 19 1.03 11.43 14.00
N TYR A 20 2.11 11.01 13.33
CA TYR A 20 2.87 11.87 12.42
C TYR A 20 2.07 12.31 11.17
N PRO A 21 1.54 11.41 10.31
CA PRO A 21 0.78 11.85 9.15
C PRO A 21 -0.45 12.67 9.53
N LEU A 22 -1.16 12.31 10.61
CA LEU A 22 -2.30 13.11 11.09
C LEU A 22 -1.90 14.52 11.53
N TYR A 23 -0.81 14.66 12.30
CA TYR A 23 -0.31 15.97 12.69
C TYR A 23 -0.01 16.84 11.47
N MET A 24 0.72 16.29 10.49
CA MET A 24 1.05 17.00 9.26
C MET A 24 -0.19 17.40 8.45
N GLY A 25 -1.17 16.49 8.35
CA GLY A 25 -2.44 16.78 7.70
C GLY A 25 -3.22 17.92 8.38
N VAL A 26 -3.27 17.92 9.72
CA VAL A 26 -3.95 18.97 10.50
C VAL A 26 -3.26 20.32 10.35
N VAL A 27 -1.93 20.37 10.45
CA VAL A 27 -1.18 21.63 10.29
C VAL A 27 -1.37 22.19 8.89
N THR A 28 -1.25 21.35 7.86
CA THR A 28 -1.44 21.74 6.45
C THR A 28 -2.85 22.27 6.21
N LEU A 29 -3.87 21.54 6.66
CA LEU A 29 -5.26 21.98 6.51
C LEU A 29 -5.52 23.28 7.28
N GLY A 30 -4.94 23.43 8.48
CA GLY A 30 -5.02 24.66 9.27
C GLY A 30 -4.42 25.87 8.55
N SER A 31 -3.21 25.72 8.00
CA SER A 31 -2.56 26.77 7.20
C SER A 31 -3.37 27.14 5.97
N TYR A 32 -3.91 26.15 5.25
CA TYR A 32 -4.78 26.39 4.09
C TYR A 32 -6.07 27.14 4.47
N LEU A 33 -6.73 26.75 5.55
CA LEU A 33 -7.96 27.40 6.00
C LEU A 33 -7.73 28.84 6.48
N GLN A 34 -6.55 29.16 7.00
CA GLN A 34 -6.19 30.51 7.43
C GLN A 34 -5.79 31.41 6.27
N ASN A 35 -4.99 30.89 5.34
CA ASN A 35 -4.31 31.70 4.33
C ASN A 35 -4.91 31.56 2.92
N GLY A 36 -5.79 30.58 2.69
CA GLY A 36 -6.36 30.25 1.38
C GLY A 36 -5.40 29.52 0.42
N SER A 37 -4.11 29.44 0.77
CA SER A 37 -3.05 28.73 0.07
C SER A 37 -1.90 28.41 1.02
N ILE A 38 -0.98 27.54 0.60
CA ILE A 38 0.22 27.16 1.36
C ILE A 38 1.45 27.42 0.49
N ASP A 39 2.50 28.01 1.05
CA ASP A 39 3.78 28.14 0.33
C ASP A 39 4.45 26.76 0.18
N VAL A 40 5.09 26.49 -0.96
CA VAL A 40 5.85 25.24 -1.20
C VAL A 40 6.80 24.92 -0.04
N ALA A 41 7.47 25.92 0.52
CA ALA A 41 8.42 25.74 1.61
C ALA A 41 7.76 25.25 2.92
N ASP A 42 6.49 25.59 3.11
CA ASP A 42 5.68 25.23 4.28
C ASP A 42 4.82 23.98 4.05
N TYR A 43 4.85 23.41 2.83
CA TYR A 43 4.11 22.18 2.52
C TYR A 43 4.85 20.95 3.06
N TYR A 44 4.28 20.36 4.11
CA TYR A 44 4.89 19.22 4.79
C TYR A 44 4.92 17.96 3.92
N LYS A 45 6.03 17.22 3.96
CA LYS A 45 6.16 15.94 3.26
C LYS A 45 5.28 14.86 3.89
N TYR A 46 4.93 13.83 3.11
CA TYR A 46 4.18 12.64 3.55
C TYR A 46 2.72 12.88 3.98
N ILE A 47 2.08 13.98 3.57
CA ILE A 47 0.64 14.19 3.85
C ILE A 47 -0.21 13.24 3.02
N ILE A 48 0.06 13.16 1.73
CA ILE A 48 -0.68 12.35 0.75
C ILE A 48 0.21 11.18 0.31
N PRO A 49 -0.24 9.92 0.31
CA PRO A 49 -1.58 9.43 0.69
C PRO A 49 -1.70 9.04 2.19
N TYR A 50 -0.67 9.28 3.01
CA TYR A 50 -0.62 8.72 4.38
C TYR A 50 -1.66 9.30 5.35
N THR A 51 -1.96 10.59 5.27
CA THR A 51 -3.04 11.20 6.07
C THR A 51 -4.39 10.62 5.67
N PRO A 52 -4.77 10.57 4.38
CA PRO A 52 -5.97 9.85 3.94
C PRO A 52 -6.03 8.38 4.39
N ILE A 53 -4.93 7.62 4.30
CA ILE A 53 -4.86 6.23 4.78
C ILE A 53 -5.13 6.17 6.29
N SER A 54 -4.48 7.04 7.07
CA SER A 54 -4.65 7.11 8.53
C SER A 54 -6.09 7.45 8.92
N ILE A 55 -6.70 8.44 8.27
CA ILE A 55 -8.12 8.81 8.48
C ILE A 55 -9.02 7.61 8.15
N ALA A 56 -8.80 6.97 7.00
CA ALA A 56 -9.58 5.82 6.56
C ALA A 56 -9.51 4.65 7.55
N LEU A 57 -8.31 4.29 8.02
CA LEU A 57 -8.11 3.22 8.99
C LEU A 57 -8.76 3.53 10.34
N ILE A 58 -8.53 4.73 10.88
CA ILE A 58 -9.07 5.12 12.19
C ILE A 58 -10.60 5.18 12.14
N ALA A 59 -11.18 5.82 11.12
CA ALA A 59 -12.64 5.91 10.97
C ALA A 59 -13.27 4.51 10.83
N SER A 60 -12.68 3.67 9.99
CA SER A 60 -13.16 2.31 9.74
C SER A 60 -13.10 1.44 10.99
N VAL A 61 -11.99 1.50 11.74
CA VAL A 61 -11.84 0.74 12.99
C VAL A 61 -12.72 1.31 14.08
N ALA A 62 -12.83 2.62 14.24
CA ALA A 62 -13.71 3.24 15.23
C ALA A 62 -15.19 2.84 15.04
N LEU A 63 -15.63 2.70 13.79
CA LEU A 63 -16.99 2.26 13.44
C LEU A 63 -17.15 0.73 13.43
N LEU A 64 -16.05 -0.02 13.54
CA LEU A 64 -16.06 -1.48 13.44
C LEU A 64 -17.03 -2.15 14.42
N PRO A 65 -17.15 -1.79 15.72
CA PRO A 65 -18.10 -2.42 16.63
C PRO A 65 -19.57 -2.24 16.20
N LEU A 66 -19.91 -1.07 15.66
CA LEU A 66 -21.24 -0.77 15.14
C LEU A 66 -21.52 -1.61 13.88
N ILE A 67 -20.59 -1.60 12.92
CA ILE A 67 -20.69 -2.38 11.67
C ILE A 67 -20.81 -3.86 12.00
N PHE A 68 -20.05 -4.36 12.97
CA PHE A 68 -20.13 -5.74 13.43
C PHE A 68 -21.52 -6.13 13.93
N LYS A 69 -22.19 -5.22 14.64
CA LYS A 69 -23.55 -5.43 15.16
C LYS A 69 -24.58 -5.43 14.04
N LEU A 70 -24.42 -4.54 13.05
CA LEU A 70 -25.39 -4.34 11.97
C LEU A 70 -25.27 -5.39 10.86
N PHE A 71 -24.05 -5.67 10.39
CA PHE A 71 -23.82 -6.42 9.14
C PHE A 71 -23.33 -7.87 9.36
N LYS A 72 -22.91 -8.22 10.58
CA LYS A 72 -22.50 -9.59 11.00
C LYS A 72 -21.51 -10.23 10.01
N ARG A 73 -21.95 -11.20 9.20
CA ARG A 73 -21.10 -11.90 8.21
C ARG A 73 -20.52 -10.99 7.13
N TYR A 74 -21.17 -9.85 6.86
CA TYR A 74 -20.74 -8.88 5.85
C TYR A 74 -19.87 -7.75 6.43
N THR A 75 -19.45 -7.85 7.68
CA THR A 75 -18.67 -6.80 8.36
C THR A 75 -17.38 -6.47 7.62
N LEU A 76 -16.60 -7.48 7.18
CA LEU A 76 -15.34 -7.24 6.48
C LEU A 76 -15.54 -6.52 5.14
N PRO A 77 -16.41 -6.99 4.21
CA PRO A 77 -16.70 -6.24 2.99
C PRO A 77 -17.18 -4.80 3.26
N VAL A 78 -18.08 -4.61 4.22
CA VAL A 78 -18.63 -3.28 4.52
C VAL A 78 -17.57 -2.33 5.08
N VAL A 79 -16.73 -2.79 6.01
CA VAL A 79 -15.66 -1.95 6.57
C VAL A 79 -14.55 -1.68 5.54
N SER A 80 -14.27 -2.64 4.65
CA SER A 80 -13.34 -2.45 3.54
C SER A 80 -13.84 -1.38 2.57
N VAL A 81 -15.12 -1.44 2.15
CA VAL A 81 -15.72 -0.41 1.28
C VAL A 81 -15.71 0.95 1.97
N LEU A 82 -16.08 1.01 3.26
CA LEU A 82 -16.02 2.24 4.04
C LEU A 82 -14.60 2.83 4.05
N GLY A 83 -13.59 2.02 4.35
CA GLY A 83 -12.19 2.45 4.36
C GLY A 83 -11.74 3.00 3.01
N THR A 84 -12.05 2.30 1.92
CA THR A 84 -11.72 2.77 0.57
C THR A 84 -12.44 4.07 0.22
N VAL A 85 -13.72 4.23 0.55
CA VAL A 85 -14.49 5.46 0.31
C VAL A 85 -13.95 6.62 1.13
N VAL A 86 -13.67 6.42 2.42
CA VAL A 86 -13.10 7.45 3.29
C VAL A 86 -11.71 7.87 2.81
N PHE A 87 -10.91 6.91 2.34
CA PHE A 87 -9.60 7.19 1.73
C PHE A 87 -9.76 8.12 0.53
N PHE A 88 -10.54 7.75 -0.48
CA PHE A 88 -10.73 8.59 -1.68
C PHE A 88 -11.37 9.93 -1.37
N ALA A 89 -12.35 9.99 -0.46
CA ALA A 89 -12.96 11.25 -0.05
C ALA A 89 -11.95 12.19 0.63
N SER A 90 -11.08 11.64 1.48
CA SER A 90 -10.04 12.42 2.15
C SER A 90 -8.96 12.85 1.16
N GLU A 91 -8.50 11.93 0.31
CA GLU A 91 -7.54 12.18 -0.76
C GLU A 91 -7.99 13.33 -1.65
N LEU A 92 -9.20 13.24 -2.22
CA LEU A 92 -9.77 14.29 -3.07
C LEU A 92 -9.89 15.62 -2.34
N GLY A 93 -10.20 15.60 -1.04
CA GLY A 93 -10.26 16.81 -0.22
C GLY A 93 -8.89 17.47 -0.03
N PHE A 94 -7.84 16.67 0.24
CA PHE A 94 -6.47 17.17 0.36
C PHE A 94 -5.90 17.64 -0.99
N GLU A 95 -6.31 17.03 -2.11
CA GLU A 95 -5.92 17.45 -3.46
C GLU A 95 -6.45 18.85 -3.82
N GLN A 96 -7.50 19.36 -3.16
CA GLN A 96 -8.01 20.73 -3.38
C GLN A 96 -7.17 21.82 -2.69
N ILE A 97 -6.22 21.44 -1.83
CA ILE A 97 -5.37 22.42 -1.15
C ILE A 97 -4.50 23.10 -2.18
N LYS A 98 -4.49 24.44 -2.21
CA LYS A 98 -3.68 25.21 -3.14
C LYS A 98 -2.28 25.42 -2.58
N VAL A 99 -1.27 24.97 -3.31
CA VAL A 99 0.14 25.23 -2.98
C VAL A 99 0.71 26.21 -4.00
N ILE A 100 1.39 27.23 -3.51
CA ILE A 100 1.92 28.33 -4.31
C ILE A 100 3.44 28.44 -4.17
N GLU A 101 4.12 28.71 -5.29
CA GLU A 101 5.52 29.11 -5.31
C GLU A 101 5.62 30.56 -5.83
N GLY A 102 5.78 31.51 -4.90
CA GLY A 102 5.69 32.94 -5.22
C GLY A 102 4.30 33.32 -5.73
N TYR A 103 4.14 33.42 -7.06
CA TYR A 103 2.88 33.77 -7.73
C TYR A 103 2.27 32.65 -8.57
N VAL A 104 2.93 31.48 -8.61
CA VAL A 104 2.50 30.34 -9.44
C VAL A 104 1.74 29.35 -8.56
N GLU A 105 0.51 29.01 -8.95
CA GLU A 105 -0.24 27.91 -8.34
C GLU A 105 0.27 26.58 -8.91
N MET A 106 0.71 25.70 -8.02
CA MET A 106 1.30 24.41 -8.37
C MET A 106 0.18 23.36 -8.47
N PRO A 107 0.19 22.48 -9.49
CA PRO A 107 -0.79 21.41 -9.59
C PRO A 107 -0.50 20.34 -8.53
N LEU A 108 -1.18 20.36 -7.37
CA LEU A 108 -0.98 19.36 -6.31
C LEU A 108 -1.24 17.93 -6.76
N GLU A 109 -2.07 17.75 -7.78
CA GLU A 109 -2.41 16.44 -8.32
C GLU A 109 -1.18 15.67 -8.83
N SER A 110 -0.08 16.36 -9.14
CA SER A 110 1.21 15.79 -9.59
C SER A 110 2.24 15.62 -8.46
N TRP A 111 1.92 16.08 -7.24
CA TRP A 111 2.88 16.24 -6.13
C TRP A 111 3.20 14.94 -5.38
N GLN A 112 2.42 13.86 -5.55
CA GLN A 112 2.63 12.59 -4.84
C GLN A 112 4.07 12.01 -5.01
N LEU A 113 4.73 12.32 -6.14
CA LEU A 113 6.12 11.94 -6.42
C LEU A 113 7.18 12.73 -5.63
N SER A 114 6.92 14.00 -5.26
CA SER A 114 7.89 14.85 -4.54
C SER A 114 7.83 14.70 -3.02
N LEU A 115 6.87 13.92 -2.50
CA LEU A 115 6.69 13.68 -1.05
C LEU A 115 7.60 12.59 -0.49
N CYS A 116 8.09 11.69 -1.32
CA CYS A 116 9.25 10.88 -0.96
C CYS A 116 10.48 11.80 -0.87
N MET A 117 11.47 11.48 -0.02
CA MET A 117 12.79 12.10 -0.13
C MET A 117 13.45 11.62 -1.43
N ALA A 118 13.02 12.18 -2.56
CA ALA A 118 13.68 12.03 -3.84
C ALA A 118 14.98 12.84 -3.77
N THR A 119 16.09 12.20 -4.14
CA THR A 119 17.37 12.92 -4.30
C THR A 119 17.23 13.92 -5.45
N PRO A 120 17.99 15.04 -5.46
CA PRO A 120 17.98 15.99 -6.57
C PRO A 120 18.20 15.33 -7.93
N GLU A 121 18.95 14.24 -7.97
CA GLU A 121 19.21 13.43 -9.16
C GLU A 121 17.95 12.69 -9.64
N VAL A 122 17.14 12.13 -8.73
CA VAL A 122 15.84 11.51 -9.07
C VAL A 122 14.90 12.53 -9.68
N LEU A 123 14.80 13.72 -9.09
CA LEU A 123 13.97 14.80 -9.62
C LEU A 123 14.44 15.26 -11.01
N ARG A 124 15.75 15.24 -11.30
CA ARG A 124 16.25 15.55 -12.65
C ARG A 124 15.88 14.51 -13.70
N SER A 125 15.70 13.25 -13.32
CA SER A 125 15.45 12.17 -14.29
C SER A 125 14.00 11.96 -14.65
N ILE A 126 13.11 12.17 -13.68
CA ILE A 126 11.66 12.07 -13.88
C ILE A 126 11.08 13.41 -14.37
N GLY A 127 11.94 14.44 -14.54
CA GLY A 127 11.52 15.85 -14.65
C GLY A 127 11.14 16.41 -13.29
N GLU A 128 11.11 17.73 -13.11
CA GLU A 128 10.66 18.32 -11.85
C GLU A 128 9.16 18.00 -11.66
N PRO A 129 8.77 17.03 -10.81
CA PRO A 129 7.40 16.49 -10.76
C PRO A 129 6.38 17.55 -10.32
N ILE A 130 6.89 18.56 -9.62
CA ILE A 130 6.15 19.73 -9.15
C ILE A 130 5.58 20.54 -10.33
N TYR A 131 6.19 20.48 -11.51
CA TYR A 131 5.73 21.13 -12.75
C TYR A 131 5.17 20.14 -13.77
N ALA A 132 5.10 18.84 -13.45
CA ALA A 132 4.52 17.85 -14.35
C ALA A 132 3.02 18.09 -14.50
N ALA A 133 2.53 18.07 -15.75
CA ALA A 133 1.10 18.18 -16.03
C ALA A 133 0.36 17.03 -15.34
N ASN A 134 -0.85 17.31 -14.84
CA ASN A 134 -1.70 16.30 -14.22
C ASN A 134 -1.88 15.10 -15.15
N ASN A 135 -1.45 13.93 -14.72
CA ASN A 135 -1.74 12.68 -15.39
C ASN A 135 -2.30 11.69 -14.35
N PRO A 136 -3.62 11.40 -14.42
CA PRO A 136 -4.31 10.49 -13.50
C PRO A 136 -3.69 9.10 -13.40
N ALA A 137 -2.96 8.65 -14.44
CA ALA A 137 -2.28 7.36 -14.43
C ALA A 137 -1.14 7.30 -13.38
N PHE A 138 -0.48 8.42 -13.08
CA PHE A 138 0.57 8.48 -12.04
C PHE A 138 0.02 8.13 -10.65
N LYS A 139 -1.25 8.45 -10.37
CA LYS A 139 -1.86 8.19 -9.05
C LYS A 139 -2.19 6.72 -8.83
N LEU A 140 -2.32 5.93 -9.91
CA LEU A 140 -2.70 4.52 -9.84
C LEU A 140 -1.74 3.72 -8.95
N HIS A 141 -0.43 3.92 -9.12
CA HIS A 141 0.60 3.21 -8.34
C HIS A 141 0.43 3.43 -6.83
N PHE A 142 0.28 4.69 -6.41
CA PHE A 142 0.13 5.05 -5.00
C PHE A 142 -1.23 4.63 -4.44
N TYR A 143 -2.30 4.74 -5.23
CA TYR A 143 -3.64 4.30 -4.82
C TYR A 143 -3.71 2.78 -4.60
N LEU A 144 -3.04 2.00 -5.45
CA LEU A 144 -2.94 0.54 -5.25
C LEU A 144 -2.25 0.21 -3.93
N ILE A 145 -1.13 0.86 -3.62
CA ILE A 145 -0.43 0.70 -2.34
C ILE A 145 -1.36 1.05 -1.16
N ALA A 146 -2.02 2.22 -1.24
CA ALA A 146 -2.91 2.71 -0.20
C ALA A 146 -4.06 1.74 0.09
N ILE A 147 -4.74 1.28 -0.96
CA ILE A 147 -5.86 0.33 -0.85
C ILE A 147 -5.38 -0.99 -0.24
N VAL A 148 -4.22 -1.51 -0.67
CA VAL A 148 -3.67 -2.75 -0.11
C VAL A 148 -3.36 -2.61 1.38
N ILE A 149 -2.77 -1.50 1.83
CA ILE A 149 -2.55 -1.22 3.25
C ILE A 149 -3.87 -1.23 4.01
N ILE A 150 -4.87 -0.49 3.51
CA ILE A 150 -6.19 -0.38 4.15
C ILE A 150 -6.83 -1.76 4.29
N LEU A 151 -6.94 -2.52 3.20
CA LEU A 151 -7.58 -3.83 3.20
C LEU A 151 -6.83 -4.84 4.08
N ALA A 152 -5.50 -4.87 4.00
CA ALA A 152 -4.67 -5.77 4.79
C ALA A 152 -4.80 -5.52 6.29
N VAL A 153 -4.71 -4.26 6.73
CA VAL A 153 -4.81 -3.88 8.14
C VAL A 153 -6.23 -4.10 8.67
N LEU A 154 -7.25 -3.71 7.90
CA LEU A 154 -8.64 -3.96 8.28
C LEU A 154 -8.94 -5.45 8.41
N ASN A 155 -8.41 -6.30 7.53
CA ASN A 155 -8.56 -7.75 7.65
C ASN A 155 -7.95 -8.30 8.93
N VAL A 156 -6.75 -7.83 9.29
CA VAL A 156 -6.07 -8.24 10.52
C VAL A 156 -6.90 -7.86 11.74
N ILE A 157 -7.31 -6.59 11.84
CA ILE A 157 -8.06 -6.09 12.99
C ILE A 157 -9.43 -6.77 13.07
N TYR A 158 -10.16 -6.83 11.96
CA TYR A 158 -11.45 -7.52 11.89
C TYR A 158 -11.30 -9.01 12.25
N GLY A 159 -10.34 -9.72 11.66
CA GLY A 159 -10.18 -11.14 11.83
C GLY A 159 -9.85 -11.52 13.27
N PHE A 160 -8.90 -10.82 13.90
CA PHE A 160 -8.60 -11.03 15.31
C PHE A 160 -9.77 -10.61 16.22
N ALA A 161 -10.46 -9.52 15.90
CA ALA A 161 -11.65 -9.09 16.65
C ALA A 161 -12.77 -10.13 16.58
N LYS A 162 -13.02 -10.70 15.39
CA LYS A 162 -13.98 -11.79 15.16
C LYS A 162 -13.61 -13.02 15.97
N MET A 163 -12.36 -13.47 15.84
CA MET A 163 -11.79 -14.63 16.53
C MET A 163 -11.98 -14.54 18.05
N ILE A 164 -11.63 -13.39 18.65
CA ILE A 164 -11.77 -13.15 20.09
C ILE A 164 -13.24 -13.09 20.51
N ARG A 165 -14.11 -12.51 19.69
CA ARG A 165 -15.53 -12.37 20.01
C ARG A 165 -16.28 -13.71 19.93
N GLU A 166 -16.00 -14.49 18.90
CA GLU A 166 -16.70 -15.76 18.62
C GLU A 166 -16.02 -16.97 19.30
N GLN A 167 -14.83 -16.78 19.89
CA GLN A 167 -14.00 -17.85 20.48
C GLN A 167 -13.62 -18.95 19.49
N ASP A 168 -13.59 -18.63 18.18
CA ASP A 168 -13.18 -19.53 17.11
C ASP A 168 -11.77 -19.14 16.61
N PHE A 169 -10.78 -19.96 16.94
CA PHE A 169 -9.37 -19.74 16.64
C PHE A 169 -8.89 -20.44 15.36
N SER A 170 -9.79 -21.02 14.57
CA SER A 170 -9.47 -21.74 13.33
C SER A 170 -8.61 -20.93 12.34
N ASN A 171 -8.87 -19.62 12.24
CA ASN A 171 -8.20 -18.71 11.30
C ASN A 171 -6.99 -17.96 11.92
N LYS A 172 -6.53 -18.34 13.12
CA LYS A 172 -5.46 -17.60 13.82
C LYS A 172 -4.18 -17.49 12.99
N ARG A 173 -3.75 -18.58 12.37
CA ARG A 173 -2.48 -18.65 11.64
C ARG A 173 -2.45 -17.80 10.36
N PRO A 174 -3.43 -17.88 9.44
CA PRO A 174 -3.46 -16.97 8.30
C PRO A 174 -3.58 -15.50 8.72
N LEU A 175 -4.25 -15.19 9.85
CA LEU A 175 -4.30 -13.83 10.38
C LEU A 175 -2.94 -13.34 10.90
N ILE A 176 -2.15 -14.21 11.55
CA ILE A 176 -0.76 -13.88 11.94
C ILE A 176 0.08 -13.64 10.69
N ALA A 177 -0.02 -14.51 9.68
CA ALA A 177 0.70 -14.34 8.41
C ALA A 177 0.34 -13.01 7.73
N GLN A 178 -0.95 -12.64 7.69
CA GLN A 178 -1.39 -11.36 7.17
C GLN A 178 -0.82 -10.19 7.97
N ALA A 179 -0.81 -10.28 9.31
CA ALA A 179 -0.29 -9.22 10.17
C ALA A 179 1.22 -9.00 9.94
N VAL A 180 1.99 -10.09 9.82
CA VAL A 180 3.43 -10.03 9.51
C VAL A 180 3.66 -9.44 8.12
N SER A 181 2.92 -9.90 7.11
CA SER A 181 3.05 -9.40 5.74
C SER A 181 2.68 -7.92 5.65
N ALA A 182 1.58 -7.51 6.29
CA ALA A 182 1.16 -6.11 6.32
C ALA A 182 2.20 -5.21 7.02
N ALA A 183 2.74 -5.66 8.16
CA ALA A 183 3.79 -4.91 8.87
C ALA A 183 5.06 -4.77 8.02
N LEU A 184 5.50 -5.85 7.36
CA LEU A 184 6.65 -5.82 6.45
C LEU A 184 6.38 -4.88 5.27
N PHE A 185 5.20 -4.96 4.66
CA PHE A 185 4.84 -4.12 3.53
C PHE A 185 4.79 -2.63 3.90
N ILE A 186 4.14 -2.28 5.02
CA ILE A 186 4.12 -0.91 5.54
C ILE A 186 5.54 -0.43 5.86
N GLY A 187 6.37 -1.29 6.48
CA GLY A 187 7.77 -0.98 6.76
C GLY A 187 8.57 -0.67 5.49
N LEU A 188 8.37 -1.45 4.42
CA LEU A 188 9.00 -1.17 3.12
C LEU A 188 8.44 0.09 2.46
N CYS A 189 7.16 0.42 2.63
CA CYS A 189 6.58 1.68 2.16
C CYS A 189 7.22 2.89 2.86
N LEU A 190 7.39 2.82 4.19
CA LEU A 190 8.08 3.85 4.96
C LEU A 190 9.54 3.99 4.52
N LEU A 191 10.22 2.85 4.33
CA LEU A 191 11.59 2.85 3.86
C LEU A 191 11.72 3.43 2.45
N ALA A 192 10.81 3.08 1.53
CA ALA A 192 10.74 3.68 0.20
C ALA A 192 10.48 5.20 0.27
N CYS A 193 9.66 5.66 1.21
CA CYS A 193 9.41 7.07 1.44
C CYS A 193 10.64 7.86 1.88
N PHE A 194 11.49 7.26 2.73
CA PHE A 194 12.69 7.92 3.22
C PHE A 194 13.90 7.78 2.30
N THR A 195 13.93 6.75 1.46
CA THR A 195 15.13 6.43 0.67
C THR A 195 14.91 6.53 -0.84
N ALA A 196 13.66 6.48 -1.30
CA ALA A 196 13.24 6.18 -2.68
C ALA A 196 14.20 5.20 -3.36
N PHE A 197 14.60 4.20 -2.56
CA PHE A 197 15.64 3.21 -2.70
C PHE A 197 16.89 3.56 -3.52
N TYR A 198 17.50 4.72 -3.23
CA TYR A 198 18.84 5.11 -3.70
C TYR A 198 18.98 5.17 -5.22
N ARG A 199 17.93 5.64 -5.89
CA ARG A 199 17.95 5.95 -7.32
C ARG A 199 18.78 7.21 -7.56
N ASN A 200 19.56 7.23 -8.63
CA ASN A 200 20.44 8.35 -9.02
C ASN A 200 19.92 9.08 -10.27
N GLY A 201 18.63 8.94 -10.55
CA GLY A 201 18.03 9.53 -11.74
C GLY A 201 18.43 8.87 -13.07
N THR A 202 18.80 7.59 -13.04
CA THR A 202 19.09 6.81 -14.24
C THR A 202 18.13 5.64 -14.32
N LEU A 203 17.74 5.26 -15.55
CA LEU A 203 16.94 4.04 -15.76
C LEU A 203 17.66 2.79 -15.24
N ASN A 204 19.00 2.77 -15.32
CA ASN A 204 19.82 1.74 -14.69
C ASN A 204 19.98 2.04 -13.21
N ILE A 205 19.52 1.12 -12.36
CA ILE A 205 19.58 1.28 -10.90
C ILE A 205 20.71 0.44 -10.29
N SER A 206 21.14 0.81 -9.08
CA SER A 206 22.17 0.05 -8.36
C SER A 206 21.65 -1.35 -7.97
N PRO A 207 22.55 -2.33 -7.76
CA PRO A 207 22.14 -3.67 -7.32
C PRO A 207 21.34 -3.67 -6.01
N LEU A 208 21.66 -2.74 -5.10
CA LEU A 208 20.92 -2.58 -3.84
C LEU A 208 19.49 -2.08 -4.11
N SER A 209 19.33 -1.09 -4.99
CA SER A 209 18.00 -0.60 -5.41
C SER A 209 17.21 -1.72 -6.08
N ALA A 210 17.82 -2.48 -6.99
CA ALA A 210 17.16 -3.60 -7.67
C ALA A 210 16.66 -4.66 -6.68
N LEU A 211 17.46 -5.02 -5.69
CA LEU A 211 17.07 -5.98 -4.64
C LEU A 211 15.91 -5.46 -3.79
N LEU A 212 15.95 -4.18 -3.39
CA LEU A 212 14.91 -3.58 -2.56
C LEU A 212 13.60 -3.39 -3.33
N MET A 213 13.66 -2.99 -4.60
CA MET A 213 12.48 -2.87 -5.48
C MET A 213 11.86 -4.25 -5.77
N SER A 214 12.69 -5.24 -6.12
CA SER A 214 12.23 -6.62 -6.30
C SER A 214 11.55 -7.16 -5.05
N GLY A 215 12.15 -6.90 -3.87
CA GLY A 215 11.58 -7.26 -2.58
C GLY A 215 10.25 -6.56 -2.31
N PHE A 216 10.16 -5.25 -2.58
CA PHE A 216 8.93 -4.47 -2.43
C PHE A 216 7.78 -5.04 -3.26
N PHE A 217 8.00 -5.28 -4.56
CA PHE A 217 6.99 -5.78 -5.48
C PHE A 217 6.54 -7.20 -5.10
N THR A 218 7.51 -8.04 -4.69
CA THR A 218 7.22 -9.41 -4.23
C THR A 218 6.36 -9.39 -2.96
N VAL A 219 6.73 -8.58 -1.96
CA VAL A 219 5.97 -8.46 -0.69
C VAL A 219 4.59 -7.84 -0.91
N PHE A 220 4.47 -6.88 -1.84
CA PHE A 220 3.19 -6.32 -2.24
C PHE A 220 2.22 -7.41 -2.74
N GLY A 221 2.66 -8.22 -3.72
CA GLY A 221 1.86 -9.34 -4.23
C GLY A 221 1.51 -10.36 -3.15
N ILE A 222 2.50 -10.76 -2.32
CA ILE A 222 2.30 -11.69 -1.21
C ILE A 222 1.25 -11.17 -0.22
N THR A 223 1.26 -9.88 0.09
CA THR A 223 0.33 -9.28 1.06
C THR A 223 -1.13 -9.37 0.59
N VAL A 224 -1.37 -9.17 -0.71
CA VAL A 224 -2.71 -9.34 -1.30
C VAL A 224 -3.08 -10.82 -1.43
N GLY A 225 -2.11 -11.66 -1.80
CA GLY A 225 -2.25 -13.10 -1.84
C GLY A 225 -2.69 -13.69 -0.50
N ILE A 226 -1.96 -13.39 0.58
CA ILE A 226 -2.31 -13.83 1.95
C ILE A 226 -3.65 -13.25 2.38
N TYR A 227 -3.99 -12.01 1.99
CA TYR A 227 -5.30 -11.42 2.30
C TYR A 227 -6.41 -12.28 1.70
N CYS A 228 -6.30 -12.60 0.40
CA CYS A 228 -7.24 -13.50 -0.26
C CYS A 228 -7.24 -14.89 0.38
N GLY A 229 -6.07 -15.46 0.65
CA GLY A 229 -5.92 -16.78 1.24
C GLY A 229 -6.52 -16.89 2.64
N SER A 230 -6.48 -15.81 3.42
CA SER A 230 -7.08 -15.74 4.76
C SER A 230 -8.60 -15.75 4.72
N ILE A 231 -9.22 -15.18 3.67
CA ILE A 231 -10.67 -15.17 3.49
C ILE A 231 -11.19 -16.55 3.08
N PHE A 232 -10.44 -17.26 2.23
CA PHE A 232 -10.78 -18.58 1.73
C PHE A 232 -10.12 -19.73 2.49
N TYR A 233 -9.55 -19.45 3.67
CA TYR A 233 -8.88 -20.46 4.48
C TYR A 233 -9.85 -21.58 4.90
N GLY A 234 -9.36 -22.82 4.90
CA GLY A 234 -10.16 -24.01 5.20
C GLY A 234 -11.13 -24.46 4.10
N GLN A 235 -11.17 -23.76 2.96
CA GLN A 235 -11.96 -24.18 1.79
C GLN A 235 -11.16 -25.15 0.88
N SER A 236 -11.63 -25.36 -0.34
CA SER A 236 -10.97 -26.25 -1.31
C SER A 236 -9.54 -25.80 -1.62
N LYS A 237 -8.68 -26.74 -2.04
CA LYS A 237 -7.28 -26.48 -2.43
C LYS A 237 -7.17 -25.34 -3.46
N LEU A 238 -8.13 -25.25 -4.38
CA LEU A 238 -8.19 -24.19 -5.38
C LEU A 238 -8.32 -22.81 -4.73
N LEU A 239 -9.31 -22.63 -3.86
CA LEU A 239 -9.63 -21.33 -3.25
C LEU A 239 -8.66 -20.94 -2.15
N ALA A 240 -8.18 -21.89 -1.35
CA ALA A 240 -7.31 -21.62 -0.21
C ALA A 240 -5.83 -21.42 -0.60
N LYS A 241 -5.39 -21.89 -1.77
CA LYS A 241 -3.95 -21.95 -2.12
C LYS A 241 -3.64 -21.44 -3.53
N ILE A 242 -4.27 -22.02 -4.55
CA ILE A 242 -3.96 -21.71 -5.95
C ILE A 242 -4.42 -20.29 -6.29
N LEU A 243 -5.68 -19.96 -5.98
CA LEU A 243 -6.26 -18.64 -6.24
C LEU A 243 -5.48 -17.51 -5.55
N PRO A 244 -5.11 -17.61 -4.25
CA PRO A 244 -4.20 -16.67 -3.60
C PRO A 244 -2.89 -16.45 -4.33
N GLY A 245 -2.24 -17.52 -4.81
CA GLY A 245 -1.00 -17.42 -5.58
C GLY A 245 -1.20 -16.71 -6.92
N LEU A 246 -2.28 -17.01 -7.64
CA LEU A 246 -2.61 -16.31 -8.90
C LEU A 246 -2.90 -14.83 -8.67
N ILE A 247 -3.65 -14.50 -7.61
CA ILE A 247 -3.96 -13.12 -7.23
C ILE A 247 -2.69 -12.37 -6.84
N ALA A 248 -1.76 -13.00 -6.12
CA ALA A 248 -0.47 -12.39 -5.80
C ALA A 248 0.31 -12.02 -7.07
N SER A 249 0.47 -12.95 -8.02
CA SER A 249 1.13 -12.66 -9.29
C SER A 249 0.41 -11.58 -10.09
N LEU A 250 -0.93 -11.65 -10.21
CA LEU A 250 -1.71 -10.64 -10.92
C LEU A 250 -1.56 -9.26 -10.28
N THR A 251 -1.55 -9.18 -8.96
CA THR A 251 -1.41 -7.92 -8.24
C THR A 251 -0.01 -7.34 -8.45
N THR A 252 1.04 -8.17 -8.40
CA THR A 252 2.41 -7.75 -8.74
C THR A 252 2.53 -7.25 -10.18
N LEU A 253 1.85 -7.91 -11.13
CA LEU A 253 1.80 -7.44 -12.52
C LEU A 253 1.12 -6.07 -12.62
N ILE A 254 -0.02 -5.88 -11.95
CA ILE A 254 -0.71 -4.58 -11.91
C ILE A 254 0.20 -3.49 -11.30
N MET A 255 1.03 -3.83 -10.32
CA MET A 255 2.02 -2.88 -9.78
C MET A 255 3.06 -2.47 -10.81
N TYR A 256 3.62 -3.41 -11.58
CA TYR A 256 4.53 -3.09 -12.69
C TYR A 256 3.85 -2.26 -13.77
N ILE A 257 2.58 -2.52 -14.09
CA ILE A 257 1.82 -1.66 -15.00
C ILE A 257 1.71 -0.25 -14.42
N GLY A 258 1.43 -0.12 -13.12
CA GLY A 258 1.42 1.17 -12.44
C GLY A 258 2.77 1.88 -12.47
N GLU A 259 3.89 1.15 -12.35
CA GLU A 259 5.24 1.70 -12.51
C GLU A 259 5.54 2.12 -13.95
N LEU A 260 5.10 1.33 -14.95
CA LEU A 260 5.26 1.65 -16.36
C LEU A 260 4.58 2.97 -16.72
N GLU A 261 3.35 3.18 -16.24
CA GLU A 261 2.61 4.43 -16.39
C GLU A 261 3.30 5.58 -15.62
N LEU A 262 3.83 5.30 -14.43
CA LEU A 262 4.59 6.26 -13.61
C LEU A 262 5.91 6.70 -14.29
N MET A 263 6.39 5.96 -15.27
CA MET A 263 7.68 6.20 -15.92
C MET A 263 7.54 6.51 -17.41
N ASP A 264 6.35 6.90 -17.86
CA ASP A 264 6.08 7.27 -19.26
C ASP A 264 6.44 6.14 -20.26
N GLY A 265 6.08 4.90 -19.92
CA GLY A 265 6.19 3.75 -20.81
C GLY A 265 7.52 3.01 -20.78
N VAL A 266 8.42 3.31 -19.83
CA VAL A 266 9.65 2.56 -19.59
C VAL A 266 9.70 2.01 -18.16
N LEU A 267 10.45 0.92 -17.92
CA LEU A 267 10.68 0.38 -16.57
C LEU A 267 12.14 0.58 -16.16
N PHE A 268 12.39 0.51 -14.85
CA PHE A 268 13.75 0.50 -14.33
C PHE A 268 14.49 -0.77 -14.77
N ASN A 269 15.73 -0.58 -15.20
CA ASN A 269 16.61 -1.68 -15.57
C ASN A 269 17.47 -2.08 -14.38
N TYR A 270 17.33 -3.33 -13.95
CA TYR A 270 18.00 -3.88 -12.77
C TYR A 270 19.46 -4.26 -13.04
N GLY A 271 19.93 -4.19 -14.29
CA GLY A 271 21.27 -4.58 -14.67
C GLY A 271 21.60 -4.32 -16.13
N LYS A 272 22.45 -5.15 -16.73
CA LYS A 272 22.74 -5.13 -18.18
C LYS A 272 22.67 -6.54 -18.75
N GLY A 273 22.27 -6.64 -20.01
CA GLY A 273 22.12 -7.91 -20.72
C GLY A 273 20.71 -8.48 -20.68
N PHE A 274 20.55 -9.60 -21.37
CA PHE A 274 19.26 -10.21 -21.72
C PHE A 274 18.25 -10.38 -20.56
N LEU A 275 18.72 -10.64 -19.33
CA LEU A 275 17.81 -10.84 -18.19
C LEU A 275 17.15 -9.56 -17.69
N PHE A 276 17.78 -8.41 -17.93
CA PHE A 276 17.38 -7.12 -17.36
C PHE A 276 16.89 -6.13 -18.42
N GLU A 277 17.18 -6.39 -19.69
CA GLU A 277 16.68 -5.58 -20.80
C GLU A 277 15.24 -5.97 -21.16
N PRO A 278 14.42 -5.00 -21.63
CA PRO A 278 13.08 -5.29 -22.14
C PRO A 278 13.11 -6.30 -23.28
N ILE A 279 12.15 -7.21 -23.29
CA ILE A 279 11.96 -8.16 -24.39
C ILE A 279 11.43 -7.38 -25.60
N GLU A 280 11.96 -7.56 -26.82
CA GLU A 280 11.63 -6.72 -27.99
C GLU A 280 10.12 -6.47 -28.22
N ALA A 281 9.26 -7.42 -27.85
CA ALA A 281 7.81 -7.33 -28.03
C ALA A 281 7.04 -6.69 -26.86
N ILE A 282 7.62 -6.59 -25.65
CA ILE A 282 6.92 -6.13 -24.45
C ILE A 282 7.85 -5.28 -23.55
N PRO A 283 7.33 -4.28 -22.82
CA PRO A 283 8.17 -3.39 -22.00
C PRO A 283 8.80 -4.09 -20.77
N PHE A 284 8.46 -5.35 -20.52
CA PHE A 284 8.93 -6.15 -19.38
C PHE A 284 10.24 -6.87 -19.71
N SER A 285 11.15 -6.89 -18.74
CA SER A 285 12.32 -7.77 -18.75
C SER A 285 11.98 -9.19 -18.25
N VAL A 286 12.88 -10.14 -18.50
CA VAL A 286 12.77 -11.50 -17.93
C VAL A 286 12.72 -11.45 -16.40
N THR A 287 13.49 -10.54 -15.79
CA THR A 287 13.53 -10.37 -14.33
C THR A 287 12.18 -9.92 -13.76
N ASP A 288 11.49 -9.00 -14.43
CA ASP A 288 10.17 -8.52 -13.99
C ASP A 288 9.15 -9.68 -13.98
N LEU A 289 9.16 -10.49 -15.04
CA LEU A 289 8.30 -11.68 -15.14
C LEU A 289 8.62 -12.71 -14.04
N VAL A 290 9.90 -12.90 -13.73
CA VAL A 290 10.32 -13.79 -12.63
C VAL A 290 9.78 -13.28 -11.29
N ILE A 291 9.88 -11.97 -11.01
CA ILE A 291 9.36 -11.38 -9.76
C ILE A 291 7.85 -11.55 -9.63
N ILE A 292 7.12 -11.34 -10.73
CA ILE A 292 5.68 -11.57 -10.81
C ILE A 292 5.35 -13.02 -10.46
N LEU A 293 6.03 -14.00 -11.07
CA LEU A 293 5.78 -15.42 -10.82
C LEU A 293 6.20 -15.85 -9.40
N VAL A 294 7.36 -15.38 -8.94
CA VAL A 294 7.90 -15.69 -7.61
C VAL A 294 6.94 -15.22 -6.50
N SER A 295 6.33 -14.05 -6.65
CA SER A 295 5.33 -13.57 -5.67
C SER A 295 4.16 -14.56 -5.50
N GLY A 296 3.67 -15.14 -6.59
CA GLY A 296 2.60 -16.14 -6.58
C GLY A 296 3.05 -17.49 -6.03
N VAL A 297 4.24 -17.95 -6.42
CA VAL A 297 4.81 -19.21 -5.94
C VAL A 297 5.05 -19.16 -4.44
N ILE A 298 5.65 -18.08 -3.93
CA ILE A 298 5.86 -17.90 -2.47
C ILE A 298 4.52 -17.90 -1.75
N THR A 299 3.53 -17.16 -2.26
CA THR A 299 2.18 -17.13 -1.67
C THR A 299 1.57 -18.52 -1.60
N TYR A 300 1.62 -19.30 -2.69
CA TYR A 300 1.13 -20.67 -2.70
C TYR A 300 1.83 -21.54 -1.64
N ILE A 301 3.16 -21.44 -1.54
CA ILE A 301 3.96 -22.19 -0.56
C ILE A 301 3.56 -21.78 0.86
N VAL A 302 3.43 -20.48 1.15
CA VAL A 302 3.01 -19.99 2.47
C VAL A 302 1.63 -20.54 2.82
N MET A 303 0.64 -20.43 1.93
CA MET A 303 -0.70 -20.93 2.18
C MET A 303 -0.75 -22.46 2.35
N GLN A 304 0.05 -23.20 1.58
CA GLN A 304 0.21 -24.65 1.73
C GLN A 304 0.78 -25.00 3.12
N ARG A 305 1.84 -24.31 3.56
CA ARG A 305 2.45 -24.55 4.87
C ARG A 305 1.52 -24.23 6.04
N LEU A 306 0.73 -23.16 5.93
CA LEU A 306 -0.26 -22.81 6.95
C LEU A 306 -1.32 -23.91 7.11
N ASP A 307 -1.80 -24.47 6.00
CA ASP A 307 -2.76 -25.59 6.00
C ASP A 307 -2.15 -26.89 6.53
N ASP A 308 -0.91 -27.22 6.16
CA ASP A 308 -0.24 -28.45 6.60
C ASP A 308 0.01 -28.46 8.10
N LEU A 309 0.48 -27.33 8.66
CA LEU A 309 0.58 -27.17 10.11
C LEU A 309 -0.80 -27.33 10.78
N GLY A 310 -1.88 -26.95 10.08
CA GLY A 310 -3.26 -26.95 10.58
C GLY A 310 -3.81 -28.35 10.85
N LYS A 311 -3.23 -29.37 10.21
CA LYS A 311 -3.65 -30.77 10.31
C LYS A 311 -2.87 -31.57 11.36
N THR A 312 -1.81 -30.99 11.93
CA THR A 312 -0.94 -31.65 12.91
C THR A 312 -1.29 -31.33 14.37
N GLU A 313 -2.33 -30.54 14.61
CA GLU A 313 -2.93 -30.26 15.93
C GLU A 313 -4.31 -30.90 16.02
#